data_AF-A0A7V9EVW3-F1
#
_entry.id   AF-A0A7V9EVW3-F1
#
_cell.length_a   1.000
_cell.length_b   1.000
_cell.length_c   1.000
_cell.angle_alpha   90.00
_cell.angle_beta   90.00
_cell.angle_gamma   90.00
#
_symmetry.space_group_name_H-M   'P 1'
#
loop_
_entity.id
_entity.type
_entity.pdbx_description
1 polymer ?
#
loop_
_entity_poly.entity_id
_entity_poly.type
_entity_poly.pdbx_seq_one_letter_code
_entity_poly.pdbx_strand_id
1 'polypeptide(L)'
;MSDDPSAMARSDLGQLDGDDVDAPHILTALPGPRSAELWRRDAAHHAVNSSPAAQWLKIVIRDGAGALVRDVDGNVFVDFCSGIVVTNLGHCPPGVVAALQEEVGRLLHFFDYA
;
A
#
# COMPACT_ATOMS: atom_id res chain seq x y z
N MET A 1 5.16 11.30 26.74
CA MET A 1 5.56 10.19 25.85
C MET A 1 4.32 9.37 25.60
N SER A 2 3.58 9.70 24.54
CA SER A 2 2.39 8.95 24.13
C SER A 2 2.86 7.72 23.36
N ASP A 3 2.64 6.54 23.93
CA ASP A 3 2.74 5.27 23.21
C ASP A 3 1.66 5.27 22.12
N ASP A 4 2.06 5.62 20.91
CA ASP A 4 1.22 5.51 19.72
C ASP A 4 1.17 4.02 19.31
N PRO A 5 0.02 3.33 19.43
CA PRO A 5 -0.13 1.93 19.02
C PRO A 5 0.08 1.74 17.51
N SER A 6 0.09 2.82 16.72
CA SER A 6 0.38 2.77 15.28
C SER A 6 1.87 2.50 14.97
N ALA A 7 2.77 2.75 15.93
CA ALA A 7 4.20 2.52 15.76
C ALA A 7 4.58 1.03 15.84
N MET A 8 3.87 0.22 16.63
CA MET A 8 4.19 -1.21 16.84
C MET A 8 3.80 -2.13 15.67
N ALA A 9 3.01 -1.67 14.71
CA ALA A 9 2.46 -2.52 13.64
C ALA A 9 3.20 -2.41 12.28
N ARG A 10 4.29 -1.64 12.25
CA ARG A 10 5.11 -1.38 11.03
C ARG A 10 6.35 -2.28 10.93
N SER A 11 6.74 -3.00 11.98
CA SER A 11 8.11 -3.51 12.13
C SER A 11 8.34 -4.99 11.80
N ASP A 12 7.30 -5.82 11.79
CA ASP A 12 7.52 -7.28 11.98
C ASP A 12 7.61 -8.08 10.68
N LEU A 13 7.25 -7.44 9.57
CA LEU A 13 7.25 -8.02 8.24
C LEU A 13 8.11 -7.08 7.41
N GLY A 14 9.28 -7.51 6.93
CA GLY A 14 10.14 -6.69 6.07
C GLY A 14 9.42 -6.21 4.81
N GLN A 15 10.01 -5.28 4.04
CA GLN A 15 9.48 -4.85 2.73
C GLN A 15 9.28 -6.07 1.82
N LEU A 16 8.26 -6.07 0.96
CA LEU A 16 8.23 -7.06 -0.12
C LEU A 16 9.39 -6.76 -1.07
N ASP A 17 10.22 -7.77 -1.32
CA ASP A 17 11.30 -7.72 -2.29
C ASP A 17 10.98 -8.64 -3.47
N GLY A 18 11.30 -8.22 -4.69
CA GLY A 18 10.94 -8.94 -5.92
C GLY A 18 11.60 -10.31 -6.09
N ASP A 19 12.68 -10.56 -5.35
CA ASP A 19 13.43 -11.83 -5.35
C ASP A 19 12.97 -12.79 -4.24
N ASP A 20 12.19 -12.31 -3.26
CA ASP A 20 11.89 -13.02 -1.99
C ASP A 20 10.46 -13.61 -1.95
N VAL A 21 9.86 -13.82 -3.12
CA VAL A 21 8.44 -14.14 -3.20
C VAL A 21 8.19 -15.64 -3.22
N ASP A 22 8.05 -16.18 -2.01
CA ASP A 22 7.09 -17.26 -1.76
C ASP A 22 5.76 -16.91 -2.48
N ALA A 23 5.21 -17.87 -3.21
CA ALA A 23 4.03 -17.74 -4.06
C ALA A 23 2.86 -16.95 -3.41
N PRO A 24 1.95 -16.34 -4.20
CA PRO A 24 0.78 -15.66 -3.66
C PRO A 24 0.01 -16.55 -2.68
N HIS A 25 -0.32 -16.01 -1.51
CA HIS A 25 -0.88 -16.77 -0.41
C HIS A 25 -1.87 -15.93 0.40
N ILE A 26 -2.91 -16.60 0.90
CA ILE A 26 -3.96 -16.00 1.73
C ILE A 26 -3.93 -16.68 3.09
N LEU A 27 -3.60 -15.92 4.13
CA LEU A 27 -3.48 -16.36 5.51
C LEU A 27 -4.77 -16.16 6.31
N THR A 28 -5.64 -15.25 5.88
CA THR A 28 -6.87 -14.90 6.61
C THR A 28 -8.10 -15.00 5.71
N ALA A 29 -9.28 -15.11 6.32
CA ALA A 29 -10.50 -14.71 5.61
C ALA A 29 -10.37 -13.24 5.17
N LEU A 30 -11.00 -12.87 4.05
CA LEU A 30 -10.94 -11.53 3.49
C LEU A 30 -12.25 -10.76 3.72
N PRO A 31 -12.20 -9.48 4.13
CA PRO A 31 -11.00 -8.77 4.58
C PRO A 31 -10.47 -9.35 5.91
N GLY A 32 -9.15 -9.31 6.09
CA GLY A 32 -8.55 -9.69 7.36
C GLY A 32 -8.95 -8.73 8.49
N PRO A 33 -8.78 -9.14 9.77
CA PRO A 33 -9.27 -8.38 10.91
C PRO A 33 -8.68 -6.96 10.98
N ARG A 34 -7.41 -6.78 10.60
CA ARG A 34 -6.73 -5.49 10.62
C ARG A 34 -7.18 -4.61 9.44
N SER A 35 -7.31 -5.19 8.25
CA SER A 35 -7.93 -4.50 7.11
C SER A 35 -9.35 -4.01 7.44
N ALA A 36 -10.18 -4.87 8.05
CA ALA A 36 -11.55 -4.54 8.39
C ALA A 36 -11.65 -3.39 9.41
N GLU A 37 -10.78 -3.37 10.42
CA GLU A 37 -10.70 -2.28 11.39
C GLU A 37 -10.31 -0.95 10.73
N LEU A 38 -9.22 -0.95 9.94
CA LEU A 38 -8.74 0.24 9.25
C LEU A 38 -9.76 0.78 8.25
N TRP A 39 -10.41 -0.11 7.50
CA TRP A 39 -11.46 0.25 6.56
C TRP A 39 -12.66 0.87 7.27
N ARG A 40 -13.11 0.32 8.42
CA ARG A 40 -14.21 0.93 9.19
C ARG A 40 -13.88 2.35 9.65
N ARG A 41 -12.64 2.57 10.10
CA ARG A 41 -12.18 3.90 10.50
C ARG A 41 -12.18 4.87 9.32
N ASP A 42 -11.68 4.45 8.17
CA ASP A 42 -11.62 5.28 6.96
C ASP A 42 -13.01 5.56 6.37
N ALA A 43 -13.90 4.56 6.37
CA ALA A 43 -15.26 4.66 5.85
C ALA A 43 -16.11 5.73 6.54
N ALA A 44 -15.80 6.10 7.79
CA ALA A 44 -16.45 7.21 8.49
C ALA A 44 -16.20 8.58 7.84
N HIS A 45 -15.23 8.69 6.94
CA HIS A 45 -14.82 9.92 6.27
C HIS A 45 -15.07 9.90 4.76
N HIS A 46 -15.64 8.83 4.21
CA HIS A 46 -15.89 8.71 2.78
C HIS A 46 -16.97 9.68 2.30
N ALA A 47 -16.72 10.33 1.16
CA ALA A 47 -17.75 11.08 0.47
C ALA A 47 -18.84 10.13 -0.07
N VAL A 48 -20.07 10.62 -0.16
CA VAL A 48 -21.23 9.85 -0.63
C VAL A 48 -21.09 9.28 -2.05
N ASN A 49 -20.14 9.79 -2.83
CA ASN A 49 -19.84 9.39 -4.21
C ASN A 49 -18.44 8.78 -4.38
N SER A 50 -17.83 8.27 -3.31
CA SER A 50 -16.55 7.55 -3.39
C SER A 50 -16.61 6.40 -4.40
N SER A 51 -15.50 6.18 -5.11
CA SER A 51 -15.39 5.13 -6.14
C SER A 51 -15.86 3.76 -5.61
N PRO A 52 -16.78 3.06 -6.31
CA PRO A 52 -17.23 1.73 -5.91
C PRO A 52 -16.09 0.72 -5.77
N ALA A 53 -15.07 0.82 -6.63
CA ALA A 53 -13.91 -0.07 -6.60
C ALA A 53 -13.14 0.01 -5.26
N ALA A 54 -13.11 1.19 -4.63
CA ALA A 54 -12.50 1.38 -3.31
C ALA A 54 -13.29 0.72 -2.17
N GLN A 55 -14.53 0.28 -2.42
CA GLN A 55 -15.42 -0.28 -1.40
C GLN A 55 -15.60 -1.80 -1.49
N TRP A 56 -15.13 -2.45 -2.56
CA TRP A 56 -15.45 -3.86 -2.84
C TRP A 56 -14.76 -4.85 -1.91
N LEU A 57 -13.41 -4.89 -1.91
CA LEU A 57 -12.68 -5.89 -1.13
C LEU A 57 -12.46 -5.48 0.33
N LYS A 58 -12.50 -4.18 0.64
CA LYS A 58 -12.26 -3.62 1.99
C LYS A 58 -10.92 -4.08 2.61
N ILE A 59 -9.97 -4.43 1.77
CA ILE A 59 -8.58 -4.74 2.15
C ILE A 59 -7.77 -3.47 2.17
N VAL A 60 -6.72 -3.44 3.01
CA VAL A 60 -5.79 -2.31 3.07
C VAL A 60 -4.41 -2.80 2.66
N ILE A 61 -3.94 -2.34 1.49
CA ILE A 61 -2.60 -2.68 0.98
C ILE A 61 -1.54 -1.96 1.80
N ARG A 62 -0.47 -2.69 2.15
CA ARG A 62 0.66 -2.19 2.95
C ARG A 62 1.87 -1.88 2.09
N ASP A 63 2.29 -2.83 1.26
CA ASP A 63 3.44 -2.71 0.37
C ASP A 63 3.27 -3.60 -0.87
N GLY A 64 4.19 -3.46 -1.83
CA GLY A 64 4.20 -4.23 -3.06
C GLY A 64 5.56 -4.19 -3.73
N ALA A 65 5.85 -5.23 -4.51
CA ALA A 65 7.03 -5.35 -5.35
C ALA A 65 6.70 -6.16 -6.60
N GLY A 66 7.22 -5.73 -7.76
CA GLY A 66 6.88 -6.36 -9.04
C GLY A 66 5.37 -6.37 -9.26
N ALA A 67 4.81 -7.55 -9.54
CA ALA A 67 3.37 -7.76 -9.73
C ALA A 67 2.62 -8.15 -8.43
N LEU A 68 3.28 -8.11 -7.27
CA LEU A 68 2.71 -8.56 -6.01
C LEU A 68 2.41 -7.38 -5.08
N VAL A 69 1.31 -7.51 -4.36
CA VAL A 69 0.92 -6.59 -3.29
C VAL A 69 0.57 -7.38 -2.04
N ARG A 70 0.88 -6.82 -0.88
CA ARG A 70 0.58 -7.42 0.41
C ARG A 70 -0.30 -6.51 1.24
N ASP A 71 -1.35 -7.06 1.83
CA ASP A 71 -2.20 -6.32 2.74
C ASP A 71 -1.61 -6.22 4.17
N VAL A 72 -2.27 -5.45 5.02
CA VAL A 72 -1.88 -5.27 6.42
C VAL A 72 -2.04 -6.53 7.28
N ASP A 73 -2.74 -7.55 6.79
CA ASP A 73 -2.94 -8.85 7.44
C ASP A 73 -1.92 -9.90 6.99
N GLY A 74 -1.04 -9.55 6.03
CA GLY A 74 0.02 -10.40 5.52
C GLY A 74 -0.39 -11.25 4.31
N ASN A 75 -1.61 -11.10 3.78
CA ASN A 75 -2.02 -11.79 2.56
C ASN A 75 -1.29 -11.19 1.35
N VAL A 76 -0.76 -12.05 0.47
CA VAL A 76 -0.05 -11.65 -0.75
C VAL A 76 -0.89 -11.98 -1.98
N PHE A 77 -1.11 -10.98 -2.82
CA PHE A 77 -1.94 -11.05 -4.03
C PHE A 77 -1.12 -10.74 -5.27
N VAL A 78 -1.56 -11.27 -6.42
CA VAL A 78 -1.12 -10.81 -7.74
C VAL A 78 -1.99 -9.63 -8.17
N ASP A 79 -1.36 -8.52 -8.52
CA ASP A 79 -2.02 -7.32 -9.04
C ASP A 79 -2.21 -7.43 -10.56
N PHE A 80 -3.47 -7.63 -10.97
CA PHE A 80 -3.88 -7.63 -12.38
C PHE A 80 -4.40 -6.27 -12.88
N CYS A 81 -4.41 -5.25 -12.02
CA CYS A 81 -4.93 -3.92 -12.32
C CYS A 81 -3.82 -2.93 -12.69
N SER A 82 -2.59 -3.13 -12.19
CA SER A 82 -1.46 -2.21 -12.36
C SER A 82 -1.83 -0.77 -11.94
N GLY A 83 -2.62 -0.63 -10.86
CA GLY A 83 -3.12 0.68 -10.43
C GLY A 83 -3.88 1.45 -11.51
N ILE A 84 -4.70 0.78 -12.33
CA ILE A 84 -5.32 1.34 -13.54
C ILE A 84 -4.25 1.68 -14.59
N VAL A 85 -3.44 0.69 -14.96
CA VAL A 85 -2.44 0.74 -16.05
C VAL A 85 -1.27 1.72 -15.80
N VAL A 86 -1.01 2.08 -14.54
CA VAL A 86 0.04 3.02 -14.13
C VAL A 86 1.33 2.29 -13.74
N THR A 87 1.26 1.28 -12.87
CA THR A 87 2.42 0.66 -12.23
C THR A 87 3.04 -0.46 -13.07
N ASN A 88 3.30 -0.18 -14.36
CA ASN A 88 3.76 -1.19 -15.33
C ASN A 88 5.21 -1.67 -15.10
N LEU A 89 6.03 -0.88 -14.40
CA LEU A 89 7.36 -1.29 -13.94
C LEU A 89 7.32 -2.11 -12.64
N GLY A 90 6.11 -2.40 -12.14
CA GLY A 90 5.85 -2.99 -10.83
C GLY A 90 5.69 -1.95 -9.73
N HIS A 91 5.35 -2.43 -8.55
CA HIS A 91 5.23 -1.62 -7.34
C HIS A 91 6.60 -1.27 -6.76
N CYS A 92 6.80 -0.01 -6.37
CA CYS A 92 8.03 0.51 -5.75
C CYS A 92 9.38 0.11 -6.42
N PRO A 93 9.57 0.34 -7.73
CA PRO A 93 10.81 -0.05 -8.41
C PRO A 93 12.03 0.71 -7.83
N PRO A 94 13.11 0.02 -7.39
CA PRO A 94 14.18 0.64 -6.59
C PRO A 94 14.84 1.86 -7.21
N GLY A 95 15.11 1.84 -8.52
CA GLY A 95 15.74 2.97 -9.20
C GLY A 95 14.85 4.22 -9.25
N VAL A 96 13.54 4.06 -9.41
CA VAL A 96 12.58 5.17 -9.40
C VAL A 96 12.40 5.70 -7.98
N VAL A 97 12.29 4.80 -6.99
CA VAL A 97 12.16 5.17 -5.57
C VAL A 97 13.38 5.97 -5.12
N ALA A 98 14.60 5.52 -5.44
CA ALA A 98 15.82 6.24 -5.08
C ALA A 98 15.88 7.65 -5.70
N ALA A 99 15.59 7.77 -7.01
CA ALA A 99 15.55 9.05 -7.69
C ALA A 99 14.49 9.99 -7.08
N LEU A 100 13.28 9.48 -6.78
CA LEU A 100 12.25 10.26 -6.12
C LEU A 100 12.68 10.72 -4.72
N GLN A 101 13.24 9.82 -3.90
CA GLN A 101 13.72 10.16 -2.56
C GLN A 101 14.78 11.26 -2.56
N GLU A 102 15.68 11.25 -3.55
CA GLU A 102 16.68 12.30 -3.73
C GLU A 102 16.02 13.64 -4.07
N GLU A 103 15.12 13.66 -5.05
CA GLU A 103 14.49 14.91 -5.52
C GLU A 103 13.52 15.52 -4.50
N VAL A 104 12.71 14.70 -3.83
CA VAL A 104 11.76 15.21 -2.82
C VAL A 104 12.47 15.77 -1.59
N GLY A 105 13.71 15.33 -1.33
CA GLY A 105 14.58 15.93 -0.31
C GLY A 105 15.05 17.34 -0.68
N ARG A 106 15.04 17.70 -1.97
CA ARG A 106 15.37 19.04 -2.46
C ARG A 106 14.15 19.96 -2.48
N LEU A 107 13.10 19.55 -3.19
CA LEU A 107 11.85 20.30 -3.33
C LEU A 107 10.72 19.40 -3.82
N LEU A 108 9.64 19.29 -3.06
CA LEU A 108 8.50 18.44 -3.45
C LEU A 108 7.58 19.09 -4.48
N HIS A 109 7.28 20.38 -4.29
CA HIS A 109 6.38 21.11 -5.19
C HIS A 109 6.57 22.61 -5.00
N PHE A 110 6.44 23.34 -6.10
CA PHE A 110 6.14 24.76 -6.10
C PHE A 110 5.14 25.08 -7.21
N PHE A 111 4.28 26.07 -6.99
CA PHE A 111 3.18 26.37 -7.91
C PHE A 111 3.39 27.58 -8.81
N ASP A 112 4.41 28.43 -8.59
CA ASP A 112 4.76 29.55 -9.49
C ASP A 112 6.05 30.30 -9.08
N TYR A 113 7.17 30.24 -9.84
CA TYR A 113 8.31 31.22 -9.86
C TYR A 113 9.35 30.88 -10.97
N ALA A 114 10.35 31.76 -11.17
CA ALA A 114 11.46 31.63 -12.14
C ALA A 114 12.50 30.56 -11.78
#